data_AF-A0A8J3N0A5-F1
#
_entry.id   AF-A0A8J3N0A5-F1
#
_cell.length_a   1.000
_cell.length_b   1.000
_cell.length_c   1.000
_cell.angle_alpha   90.00
_cell.angle_beta   90.00
_cell.angle_gamma   90.00
#
_symmetry.space_group_name_H-M   'P 1'
#
loop_
_entity.id
_entity.type
_entity.pdbx_description
1 polymer ?
#
loop_
_entity_poly.entity_id
_entity_poly.type
_entity_poly.pdbx_seq_one_letter_code
_entity_poly.pdbx_strand_id
1 'polypeptide(L)'
;MAIDVLSFGETMLRLTAPGGVRLETTPVLQVYVGGTESNTLSCLARLGLDATWMSALPSTPIGRHVETELRGHGVDTRHIVWAGDSARLGTFYAEEAVNPLGLQVHYDRANSACALINPDAVNYDLVDMAKMLHLTGITPGIGEGAREVFRRLLVRAREHQVPLSFDVNYRAKLWSPTEAAKGTEEACRQARILFCARADAAELWGITGTPEEILRQMSQRFAGEGKTLVLTLGSEGSAELRNGVYATAPIFPTEGTIRFGSGDAFDAGYLYACLDGPLYQEVYERYGVTPLSFGNALASLKRCIAGDIAVVTPEEVRALLVRKDGARFR
;
A
#
# COMPACT_ATOMS: atom_id res chain seq x y z
N MET A 1 -7.55 17.34 15.59
CA MET A 1 -8.33 16.73 14.48
C MET A 1 -7.98 15.25 14.52
N ALA A 2 -8.98 14.36 14.42
CA ALA A 2 -8.73 12.92 14.42
C ALA A 2 -8.15 12.51 13.06
N ILE A 3 -7.15 11.64 13.07
CA ILE A 3 -6.52 11.11 11.84
C ILE A 3 -7.31 9.85 11.46
N ASP A 4 -7.83 9.75 10.23
CA ASP A 4 -8.50 8.52 9.80
C ASP A 4 -7.48 7.40 9.60
N VAL A 5 -6.42 7.67 8.85
CA VAL A 5 -5.34 6.71 8.61
C VAL A 5 -3.98 7.37 8.76
N LEU A 6 -3.16 6.80 9.64
CA LEU A 6 -1.76 7.15 9.81
C LEU A 6 -0.90 6.05 9.18
N SER A 7 0.18 6.43 8.50
CA SER A 7 1.19 5.47 8.03
C SER A 7 2.60 6.02 8.13
N PHE A 8 3.58 5.12 8.12
CA PHE A 8 4.99 5.43 8.02
C PHE A 8 5.64 4.55 6.96
N GLY A 9 6.40 5.17 6.06
CA GLY A 9 7.11 4.44 5.03
C GLY A 9 7.99 5.31 4.15
N GLU A 10 8.65 4.68 3.18
CA GLU A 10 9.52 5.35 2.22
C GLU A 10 8.77 5.70 0.93
N THR A 11 8.93 6.94 0.48
CA THR A 11 8.53 7.36 -0.87
C THR A 11 9.76 7.72 -1.68
N MET A 12 9.77 7.27 -2.93
CA MET A 12 10.89 7.36 -3.85
C MET A 12 10.49 8.11 -5.12
N LEU A 13 11.50 8.51 -5.91
CA LEU A 13 11.26 8.82 -7.32
C LEU A 13 11.39 7.55 -8.16
N ARG A 14 10.36 7.28 -8.95
CA ARG A 14 10.39 6.32 -10.05
C ARG A 14 10.83 7.01 -11.32
N LEU A 15 11.89 6.49 -11.93
CA LEU A 15 12.45 6.97 -13.18
C LEU A 15 12.18 5.94 -14.28
N THR A 16 11.14 6.17 -15.09
CA THR A 16 10.64 5.20 -16.08
C THR A 16 11.15 5.54 -17.48
N ALA A 17 11.74 4.57 -18.17
CA ALA A 17 12.03 4.70 -19.60
C ALA A 17 10.72 4.76 -20.41
N PRO A 18 10.64 5.57 -21.49
CA PRO A 18 9.49 5.54 -22.39
C PRO A 18 9.19 4.13 -22.90
N GLY A 19 7.92 3.82 -23.14
CA GLY A 19 7.48 2.49 -23.57
C GLY A 19 8.24 1.99 -24.79
N GLY A 20 8.73 0.75 -24.72
CA GLY A 20 9.50 0.12 -25.79
C GLY A 20 10.97 0.54 -25.87
N VAL A 21 11.46 1.41 -24.98
CA VAL A 21 12.86 1.83 -24.90
C VAL A 21 13.52 1.25 -23.64
N ARG A 22 14.80 0.89 -23.73
CA ARG A 22 15.59 0.38 -22.60
C ARG A 22 16.27 1.52 -21.85
N LEU A 23 16.51 1.32 -20.56
CA LEU A 23 17.29 2.25 -19.72
C LEU A 23 18.70 2.47 -20.29
N GLU A 24 19.29 1.47 -20.93
CA GLU A 24 20.64 1.56 -21.53
C GLU A 24 20.70 2.53 -22.73
N THR A 25 19.58 2.79 -23.41
CA THR A 25 19.56 3.57 -24.65
C THR A 25 18.70 4.83 -24.57
N THR A 26 17.89 5.00 -23.53
CA THR A 26 17.01 6.16 -23.41
C THR A 26 17.77 7.41 -22.97
N PRO A 27 17.61 8.56 -23.66
CA PRO A 27 18.09 9.85 -23.18
C PRO A 27 17.06 10.57 -22.28
N VAL A 28 15.86 10.00 -22.10
CA VAL A 28 14.74 10.61 -21.38
C VAL A 28 14.19 9.64 -20.34
N LEU A 29 13.85 10.15 -19.15
CA LEU A 29 13.16 9.42 -18.10
C LEU A 29 11.92 10.18 -17.68
N GLN A 30 10.80 9.48 -17.54
CA GLN A 30 9.59 10.00 -16.92
C GLN A 30 9.74 9.86 -15.40
N VAL A 31 9.44 10.94 -14.68
CA VAL A 31 9.55 10.99 -13.22
C VAL A 31 8.17 10.82 -12.61
N TYR A 32 8.04 9.87 -11.69
CA TYR A 32 6.85 9.70 -10.85
C TYR A 32 7.27 9.63 -9.38
N VAL A 33 6.35 9.95 -8.48
CA VAL A 33 6.51 9.77 -7.03
C VAL A 33 5.78 8.50 -6.65
N GLY A 34 6.43 7.61 -5.89
CA GLY A 34 5.85 6.32 -5.51
C GLY A 34 6.43 5.74 -4.24
N GLY A 35 5.54 5.24 -3.38
CA GLY A 35 5.87 4.53 -2.15
C GLY A 35 4.59 3.91 -1.61
N THR A 36 4.62 2.63 -1.25
CA THR A 36 3.42 1.84 -0.95
C THR A 36 2.50 2.53 0.05
N GLU A 37 3.04 2.94 1.20
CA GLU A 37 2.27 3.62 2.26
C GLU A 37 1.69 4.95 1.76
N SER A 38 2.50 5.76 1.06
CA SER A 38 2.08 7.06 0.54
C SER A 38 1.06 6.95 -0.60
N ASN A 39 1.11 5.88 -1.40
CA ASN A 39 0.17 5.62 -2.48
C ASN A 39 -1.21 5.28 -1.90
N THR A 40 -1.25 4.40 -0.88
CA THR A 40 -2.47 4.08 -0.13
C THR A 40 -3.07 5.33 0.49
N LEU A 41 -2.27 6.13 1.21
CA LEU A 41 -2.73 7.37 1.84
C LEU A 41 -3.21 8.40 0.82
N SER A 42 -2.53 8.56 -0.32
CA SER A 42 -2.96 9.47 -1.39
C SER A 42 -4.32 9.07 -1.95
N CYS A 43 -4.56 7.77 -2.13
CA CYS A 43 -5.85 7.28 -2.60
C CYS A 43 -6.97 7.55 -1.57
N LEU A 44 -6.72 7.29 -0.28
CA LEU A 44 -7.65 7.58 0.81
C LEU A 44 -7.96 9.08 0.94
N ALA A 45 -6.94 9.94 0.85
CA ALA A 45 -7.09 11.39 0.89
C ALA A 45 -7.97 11.91 -0.26
N ARG A 46 -7.78 11.37 -1.47
CA ARG A 46 -8.60 11.71 -2.64
C ARG A 46 -10.07 11.25 -2.52
N LEU A 47 -10.33 10.25 -1.69
CA LEU A 47 -11.70 9.81 -1.35
C LEU A 47 -12.28 10.57 -0.14
N GLY A 48 -11.55 11.55 0.38
CA GLY A 48 -12.00 12.49 1.41
C GLY A 48 -11.71 12.07 2.85
N LEU A 49 -10.81 11.10 3.09
CA LEU A 49 -10.37 10.77 4.46
C LEU A 49 -9.16 11.60 4.90
N ASP A 50 -9.05 11.84 6.20
CA ASP A 50 -7.89 12.50 6.81
C ASP A 50 -6.70 11.51 6.89
N ALA A 51 -5.82 11.56 5.88
CA ALA A 51 -4.67 10.66 5.74
C ALA A 51 -3.35 11.37 6.10
N THR A 52 -2.62 10.84 7.08
CA THR A 52 -1.35 11.43 7.56
C THR A 52 -0.16 10.52 7.27
N TRP A 53 0.89 11.10 6.70
CA TRP A 53 2.12 10.38 6.35
C TRP A 53 3.30 10.84 7.20
N MET A 54 3.91 9.89 7.91
CA MET A 54 5.21 10.07 8.56
C MET A 54 6.30 9.46 7.68
N SER A 55 7.44 10.15 7.57
CA SER A 55 8.58 9.66 6.80
C SER A 55 9.85 10.45 7.12
N ALA A 56 10.93 10.19 6.38
CA ALA A 56 12.07 11.08 6.30
C ALA A 56 12.46 11.35 4.85
N LEU A 57 12.71 12.62 4.53
CA LEU A 57 13.13 13.10 3.21
C LEU A 57 14.38 13.94 3.33
N PRO A 58 15.27 13.96 2.32
CA PRO A 58 16.38 14.91 2.28
C PRO A 58 15.86 16.34 2.07
N SER A 59 16.52 17.33 2.65
CA SER A 59 16.21 18.77 2.51
C SER A 59 16.57 19.37 1.14
N THR A 60 16.47 18.56 0.08
CA THR A 60 16.88 18.88 -1.30
C THR A 60 15.65 19.11 -2.19
N PRO A 61 15.83 19.65 -3.43
CA PRO A 61 14.71 19.85 -4.35
C PRO A 61 13.89 18.58 -4.65
N ILE A 62 14.54 17.42 -4.70
CA ILE A 62 13.85 16.13 -4.94
C ILE A 62 13.01 15.69 -3.73
N GLY A 63 13.45 15.98 -2.50
CA GLY A 63 12.62 15.74 -1.31
C GLY A 63 11.38 16.64 -1.29
N ARG A 64 11.55 17.93 -1.62
CA ARG A 64 10.42 18.87 -1.77
C ARG A 64 9.47 18.50 -2.90
N HIS A 65 9.96 17.88 -3.99
CA HIS A 65 9.10 17.34 -5.04
C HIS A 65 8.17 16.26 -4.47
N VAL A 66 8.71 15.27 -3.77
CA VAL A 66 7.91 14.20 -3.14
C VAL A 66 6.87 14.78 -2.19
N GLU A 67 7.26 15.68 -1.29
CA GLU A 67 6.31 16.34 -0.38
C GLU A 67 5.21 17.08 -1.16
N THR A 68 5.58 17.87 -2.18
CA THR A 68 4.63 18.67 -2.95
C THR A 68 3.62 17.81 -3.69
N GLU A 69 4.06 16.71 -4.30
CA GLU A 69 3.19 15.76 -5.00
C GLU A 69 2.19 15.13 -4.03
N LEU A 70 2.65 14.57 -2.90
CA LEU A 70 1.76 13.92 -1.93
C LEU A 70 0.77 14.90 -1.30
N ARG A 71 1.23 16.10 -0.95
CA ARG A 71 0.35 17.18 -0.46
C ARG A 71 -0.67 17.60 -1.51
N GLY A 72 -0.30 17.57 -2.80
CA GLY A 72 -1.20 17.83 -3.92
C GLY A 72 -2.38 16.84 -4.01
N HIS A 73 -2.21 15.61 -3.49
CA HIS A 73 -3.28 14.62 -3.38
C HIS A 73 -4.06 14.69 -2.05
N GLY A 74 -3.73 15.64 -1.18
CA GLY A 74 -4.42 15.87 0.10
C GLY A 74 -3.81 15.14 1.30
N VAL A 75 -2.65 14.48 1.14
CA VAL A 75 -1.96 13.83 2.27
C VAL A 75 -1.38 14.88 3.21
N ASP A 76 -1.54 14.69 4.52
CA ASP A 76 -0.86 15.50 5.52
C ASP A 76 0.62 15.07 5.64
N THR A 77 1.50 15.96 5.18
CA THR A 77 2.96 15.77 5.13
C THR A 77 3.72 16.53 6.22
N ARG A 78 3.03 17.12 7.22
CA ARG A 78 3.66 17.94 8.27
C ARG A 78 4.62 17.18 9.18
N HIS A 79 4.57 15.84 9.13
CA HIS A 79 5.30 14.94 10.02
C HIS A 79 6.49 14.24 9.34
N ILE A 80 7.02 14.87 8.29
CA ILE A 80 8.28 14.45 7.66
C ILE A 80 9.47 14.90 8.52
N VAL A 81 10.36 13.97 8.83
CA VAL A 81 11.68 14.28 9.38
C VAL A 81 12.58 14.72 8.23
N TRP A 82 12.90 16.01 8.18
CA TRP A 82 13.80 16.56 7.18
C TRP A 82 15.26 16.25 7.53
N ALA A 83 15.86 15.35 6.76
CA ALA A 83 17.28 15.02 6.87
C ALA A 83 18.13 16.12 6.19
N GLY A 84 19.40 16.23 6.61
CA GLY A 84 20.33 17.23 6.05
C GLY A 84 20.62 17.04 4.55
N ASP A 85 21.26 18.03 3.93
CA ASP A 85 21.45 18.11 2.47
C ASP A 85 22.30 16.99 1.87
N SER A 86 23.11 16.28 2.68
CA SER A 86 23.88 15.11 2.26
C SER A 86 23.07 13.82 2.23
N ALA A 87 21.83 13.82 2.75
CA ALA A 87 20.96 12.66 2.71
C ALA A 87 20.44 12.40 1.30
N ARG A 88 20.10 11.14 1.02
CA ARG A 88 19.61 10.71 -0.28
C ARG A 88 18.11 10.45 -0.26
N LEU A 89 17.46 10.68 -1.39
CA LEU A 89 16.13 10.16 -1.66
C LEU A 89 16.30 8.80 -2.33
N GLY A 90 15.56 7.79 -1.90
CA GLY A 90 15.51 6.52 -2.62
C GLY A 90 14.95 6.73 -4.03
N THR A 91 15.49 6.00 -5.01
CA THR A 91 14.98 6.00 -6.37
C THR A 91 14.85 4.59 -6.89
N PHE A 92 14.06 4.40 -7.94
CA PHE A 92 14.09 3.17 -8.72
C PHE A 92 13.83 3.45 -10.19
N TYR A 93 14.48 2.67 -11.04
CA TYR A 93 14.39 2.76 -12.48
C TYR A 93 13.47 1.66 -12.99
N ALA A 94 12.60 2.00 -13.93
CA ALA A 94 11.61 1.07 -14.46
C ALA A 94 11.65 0.99 -15.98
N GLU A 95 11.59 -0.22 -16.51
CA GLU A 95 11.33 -0.51 -17.92
C GLU A 95 9.97 -1.20 -18.02
N GLU A 96 8.98 -0.50 -18.58
CA GLU A 96 7.68 -1.08 -18.87
C GLU A 96 7.69 -1.68 -20.28
N ALA A 97 7.87 -3.00 -20.37
CA ALA A 97 7.77 -3.74 -21.62
C ALA A 97 6.57 -4.69 -21.61
N VAL A 98 6.08 -5.01 -22.81
CA VAL A 98 5.09 -6.08 -23.01
C VAL A 98 5.74 -7.45 -22.81
N ASN A 99 4.91 -8.49 -22.63
CA ASN A 99 5.41 -9.86 -22.57
C ASN A 99 6.16 -10.24 -23.87
N PRO A 100 7.23 -11.06 -23.81
CA PRO A 100 7.70 -11.79 -22.63
C PRO A 100 8.67 -11.03 -21.72
N LEU A 101 9.12 -9.82 -22.09
CA LEU A 101 10.10 -9.07 -21.28
C LEU A 101 9.50 -8.52 -19.98
N GLY A 102 8.26 -8.06 -20.02
CA GLY A 102 7.53 -7.62 -18.83
C GLY A 102 8.14 -6.38 -18.15
N LEU A 103 7.87 -6.23 -16.85
CA LEU A 103 8.32 -5.07 -16.07
C LEU A 103 9.68 -5.38 -15.46
N GLN A 104 10.67 -4.53 -15.72
CA GLN A 104 11.97 -4.58 -15.06
C GLN A 104 12.11 -3.42 -14.09
N VAL A 105 12.59 -3.68 -12.87
CA VAL A 105 12.75 -2.68 -11.81
C VAL A 105 14.14 -2.78 -11.19
N HIS A 106 14.85 -1.66 -11.15
CA HIS A 106 16.19 -1.53 -10.56
C HIS A 106 16.14 -0.51 -9.43
N TYR A 107 16.32 -0.95 -8.19
CA TYR A 107 16.25 -0.06 -7.02
C TYR A 107 17.61 0.57 -6.74
N ASP A 108 17.59 1.87 -6.46
CA ASP A 108 18.68 2.64 -5.86
C ASP A 108 18.15 3.34 -4.60
N ARG A 109 17.85 2.53 -3.57
CA ARG A 109 17.19 2.98 -2.33
C ARG A 109 18.00 2.80 -1.05
N ALA A 110 19.10 2.03 -1.10
CA ALA A 110 19.95 1.83 0.07
C ALA A 110 20.45 3.18 0.60
N ASN A 111 20.59 3.35 1.91
CA ASN A 111 21.08 4.59 2.53
C ASN A 111 20.27 5.85 2.17
N SER A 112 18.95 5.72 1.95
CA SER A 112 18.06 6.86 1.85
C SER A 112 17.82 7.51 3.22
N ALA A 113 17.26 8.73 3.22
CA ALA A 113 16.85 9.44 4.43
C ALA A 113 15.88 8.60 5.28
N CYS A 114 14.93 7.88 4.65
CA CYS A 114 14.00 7.01 5.36
C CYS A 114 14.68 5.76 5.91
N ALA A 115 15.62 5.14 5.18
CA ALA A 115 16.33 3.96 5.66
C ALA A 115 17.24 4.27 6.87
N LEU A 116 17.87 5.45 6.87
CA LEU A 116 18.80 5.93 7.91
C LEU A 116 18.15 6.86 8.94
N ILE A 117 16.82 6.90 8.99
CA ILE A 117 16.08 7.75 9.92
C ILE A 117 16.53 7.49 11.37
N ASN A 118 16.73 8.57 12.14
CA ASN A 118 16.87 8.45 13.59
C ASN A 118 15.47 8.16 14.19
N PRO A 119 15.23 6.99 14.83
CA PRO A 119 13.93 6.67 15.38
C PRO A 119 13.47 7.65 16.47
N ASP A 120 14.37 8.34 17.15
CA ASP A 120 14.03 9.31 18.19
C ASP A 120 13.50 10.63 17.63
N ALA A 121 13.63 10.86 16.31
CA ALA A 121 13.11 12.05 15.64
C ALA A 121 11.63 11.92 15.21
N VAL A 122 11.04 10.71 15.34
CA VAL A 122 9.66 10.44 14.91
C VAL A 122 8.68 10.76 16.04
N ASN A 123 7.59 11.46 15.70
CA ASN A 123 6.51 11.74 16.65
C ASN A 123 5.51 10.58 16.72
N TYR A 124 5.68 9.69 17.70
CA TYR A 124 4.81 8.53 17.90
C TYR A 124 3.45 8.85 18.50
N ASP A 125 3.26 10.03 19.11
CA ASP A 125 1.98 10.42 19.71
C ASP A 125 0.87 10.60 18.68
N LEU A 126 1.22 10.69 17.40
CA LEU A 126 0.25 10.69 16.30
C LEU A 126 -0.55 9.39 16.20
N VAL A 127 0.04 8.27 16.63
CA VAL A 127 -0.62 6.95 16.60
C VAL A 127 -1.91 6.99 17.41
N ASP A 128 -1.88 7.63 18.58
CA ASP A 128 -3.00 7.73 19.51
C ASP A 128 -4.19 8.52 18.94
N MET A 129 -3.94 9.37 17.96
CA MET A 129 -4.96 10.17 17.27
C MET A 129 -5.54 9.48 16.04
N ALA A 130 -4.98 8.32 15.65
CA ALA A 130 -5.37 7.61 14.44
C ALA A 130 -6.50 6.61 14.69
N LYS A 131 -7.50 6.58 13.81
CA LYS A 131 -8.50 5.50 13.80
C LYS A 131 -7.90 4.19 13.30
N MET A 132 -6.87 4.25 12.46
CA MET A 132 -6.15 3.10 11.92
C MET A 132 -4.69 3.46 11.68
N LEU A 133 -3.79 2.58 12.10
CA LEU A 133 -2.39 2.59 11.66
C LEU A 133 -2.25 1.61 10.50
N HIS A 134 -1.78 2.06 9.33
CA HIS A 134 -1.47 1.18 8.20
C HIS A 134 0.05 1.08 8.03
N LEU A 135 0.59 -0.13 7.93
CA LEU A 135 2.03 -0.38 7.72
C LEU A 135 2.24 -1.50 6.72
N THR A 136 3.43 -1.57 6.11
CA THR A 136 3.78 -2.66 5.20
C THR A 136 5.07 -3.37 5.57
N GLY A 137 5.23 -4.60 5.07
CA GLY A 137 6.45 -5.38 5.23
C GLY A 137 7.67 -4.82 4.49
N ILE A 138 7.51 -3.78 3.65
CA ILE A 138 8.65 -3.10 3.01
C ILE A 138 9.48 -2.36 4.05
N THR A 139 8.83 -1.56 4.89
CA THR A 139 9.48 -0.65 5.85
C THR A 139 10.51 -1.31 6.78
N PRO A 140 10.26 -2.46 7.44
CA PRO A 140 11.29 -3.11 8.26
C PRO A 140 12.46 -3.71 7.45
N GLY A 141 12.31 -3.85 6.13
CA GLY A 141 13.32 -4.38 5.22
C GLY A 141 14.29 -3.32 4.64
N ILE A 142 13.98 -2.01 4.73
CA ILE A 142 14.80 -0.99 4.04
C ILE A 142 16.04 -0.52 4.83
N GLY A 143 16.07 -0.69 6.16
CA GLY A 143 17.19 -0.25 6.99
C GLY A 143 16.91 -0.38 8.50
N GLU A 144 17.96 -0.29 9.31
CA GLU A 144 17.86 -0.43 10.77
C GLU A 144 17.01 0.68 11.41
N GLY A 145 17.17 1.92 10.97
CA GLY A 145 16.38 3.06 11.45
C GLY A 145 14.89 2.86 11.19
N ALA A 146 14.53 2.56 9.94
CA ALA A 146 13.14 2.28 9.56
C ALA A 146 12.56 1.06 10.30
N ARG A 147 13.34 0.02 10.52
CA ARG A 147 12.93 -1.17 11.29
C ARG A 147 12.63 -0.85 12.74
N GLU A 148 13.44 -0.02 13.38
CA GLU A 148 13.18 0.40 14.76
C GLU A 148 11.96 1.32 14.84
N VAL A 149 11.74 2.22 13.86
CA VAL A 149 10.51 3.01 13.78
C VAL A 149 9.29 2.09 13.64
N PHE A 150 9.33 1.13 12.74
CA PHE A 150 8.28 0.13 12.56
C PHE A 150 7.96 -0.60 13.88
N ARG A 151 8.99 -1.07 14.60
CA ARG A 151 8.81 -1.75 15.89
C ARG A 151 8.15 -0.83 16.93
N ARG A 152 8.58 0.42 17.04
CA ARG A 152 8.02 1.40 17.99
C ARG A 152 6.56 1.75 17.65
N LEU A 153 6.21 1.84 16.37
CA LEU A 153 4.83 2.03 15.93
C LEU A 153 3.93 0.85 16.33
N LEU A 154 4.40 -0.39 16.16
CA LEU A 154 3.67 -1.58 16.60
C LEU A 154 3.43 -1.58 18.11
N VAL A 155 4.46 -1.25 18.89
CA VAL A 155 4.35 -1.15 20.36
C VAL A 155 3.32 -0.08 20.74
N ARG A 156 3.44 1.14 20.20
CA ARG A 156 2.55 2.25 20.51
C ARG A 156 1.09 1.92 20.16
N ALA A 157 0.85 1.36 18.97
CA ALA A 157 -0.48 0.97 18.54
C ALA A 157 -1.11 -0.08 19.48
N ARG A 158 -0.32 -1.00 20.03
CA ARG A 158 -0.80 -2.00 21.00
C ARG A 158 -1.14 -1.37 22.35
N GLU A 159 -0.25 -0.52 22.86
CA GLU A 159 -0.43 0.16 24.15
C GLU A 159 -1.68 1.05 24.16
N HIS A 160 -1.96 1.70 23.03
CA HIS A 160 -3.10 2.62 22.87
C HIS A 160 -4.30 1.98 22.16
N GLN A 161 -4.26 0.66 21.93
CA GLN A 161 -5.34 -0.11 21.31
C GLN A 161 -5.79 0.43 19.93
N VAL A 162 -4.88 1.06 19.21
CA VAL A 162 -5.10 1.54 17.84
C VAL A 162 -5.04 0.35 16.89
N PRO A 163 -6.10 0.10 16.08
CA PRO A 163 -6.11 -1.05 15.20
C PRO A 163 -5.04 -0.91 14.11
N LEU A 164 -4.36 -2.02 13.84
CA LEU A 164 -3.35 -2.12 12.81
C LEU A 164 -3.93 -2.74 11.54
N SER A 165 -3.77 -2.05 10.41
CA SER A 165 -3.77 -2.65 9.08
C SER A 165 -2.33 -2.95 8.69
N PHE A 166 -2.07 -4.18 8.27
CA PHE A 166 -0.74 -4.58 7.82
C PHE A 166 -0.80 -5.29 6.47
N ASP A 167 0.00 -4.82 5.52
CA ASP A 167 0.24 -5.52 4.25
C ASP A 167 1.61 -6.20 4.26
N VAL A 168 1.62 -7.52 4.10
CA VAL A 168 2.85 -8.34 4.09
C VAL A 168 3.83 -7.83 3.04
N ASN A 169 3.32 -7.46 1.86
CA ASN A 169 4.03 -6.80 0.77
C ASN A 169 5.51 -7.20 0.59
N TYR A 170 5.78 -8.50 0.48
CA TYR A 170 7.14 -9.00 0.53
C TYR A 170 7.94 -8.62 -0.73
N ARG A 171 9.24 -8.36 -0.53
CA ARG A 171 10.19 -7.95 -1.58
C ARG A 171 11.50 -8.70 -1.41
N ALA A 172 11.71 -9.71 -2.24
CA ALA A 172 12.94 -10.53 -2.23
C ALA A 172 14.24 -9.74 -2.43
N LYS A 173 14.18 -8.53 -3.01
CA LYS A 173 15.35 -7.64 -3.17
C LYS A 173 15.78 -6.91 -1.88
N LEU A 174 14.96 -6.92 -0.83
CA LEU A 174 15.27 -6.25 0.45
C LEU A 174 15.89 -7.20 1.46
N TRP A 175 15.42 -8.44 1.51
CA TRP A 175 15.77 -9.42 2.54
C TRP A 175 15.29 -10.81 2.13
N SER A 176 15.86 -11.84 2.75
CA SER A 176 15.47 -13.23 2.48
C SER A 176 14.06 -13.54 3.01
N PRO A 177 13.37 -14.58 2.47
CA PRO A 177 12.06 -14.99 2.96
C PRO A 177 12.05 -15.26 4.47
N THR A 178 13.08 -15.94 4.99
CA THR A 178 13.20 -16.27 6.41
C THR A 178 13.31 -15.02 7.29
N GLU A 179 14.10 -14.03 6.87
CA GLU A 179 14.25 -12.77 7.60
C GLU A 179 12.97 -11.94 7.55
N ALA A 180 12.31 -11.89 6.39
CA ALA A 180 11.06 -11.19 6.20
C ALA A 180 9.93 -11.80 7.03
N ALA A 181 9.79 -13.13 7.00
CA ALA A 181 8.81 -13.85 7.81
C ALA A 181 9.02 -13.56 9.30
N LYS A 182 10.27 -13.63 9.79
CA LYS A 182 10.61 -13.32 11.19
C LYS A 182 10.36 -11.85 11.53
N GLY A 183 10.75 -10.92 10.65
CA GLY A 183 10.66 -9.48 10.87
C GLY A 183 9.22 -8.94 10.84
N THR A 184 8.30 -9.66 10.21
CA THR A 184 6.89 -9.26 10.06
C THR A 184 5.92 -10.08 10.90
N GLU A 185 6.35 -11.19 11.50
CA GLU A 185 5.52 -12.11 12.28
C GLU A 185 4.68 -11.37 13.35
N GLU A 186 5.30 -10.45 14.09
CA GLU A 186 4.60 -9.70 15.15
C GLU A 186 3.53 -8.77 14.59
N ALA A 187 3.80 -8.09 13.48
CA ALA A 187 2.81 -7.28 12.78
C ALA A 187 1.66 -8.15 12.26
N CYS A 188 1.95 -9.30 11.65
CA CYS A 188 0.93 -10.25 11.21
C CYS A 188 0.03 -10.72 12.35
N ARG A 189 0.59 -10.95 13.56
CA ARG A 189 -0.15 -11.33 14.76
C ARG A 189 -0.97 -10.18 15.33
N GLN A 190 -0.43 -8.96 15.36
CA GLN A 190 -1.11 -7.78 15.89
C GLN A 190 -2.20 -7.23 14.95
N ALA A 191 -2.08 -7.42 13.63
CA ALA A 191 -2.95 -6.80 12.65
C ALA A 191 -4.43 -7.14 12.86
N ARG A 192 -5.28 -6.10 12.88
CA ARG A 192 -6.74 -6.24 12.82
C ARG A 192 -7.22 -6.54 11.39
N ILE A 193 -6.50 -6.02 10.39
CA ILE A 193 -6.67 -6.34 8.96
C ILE A 193 -5.30 -6.72 8.41
N LEU A 194 -5.15 -7.96 7.93
CA LEU A 194 -3.91 -8.47 7.35
C LEU A 194 -4.10 -8.71 5.86
N PHE A 195 -3.46 -7.89 5.02
CA PHE A 195 -3.36 -8.11 3.59
C PHE A 195 -2.17 -9.00 3.27
N CYS A 196 -2.37 -9.94 2.36
CA CYS A 196 -1.31 -10.81 1.87
C CYS A 196 -1.58 -11.21 0.42
N ALA A 197 -0.54 -11.25 -0.41
CA ALA A 197 -0.64 -11.87 -1.71
C ALA A 197 -0.53 -13.40 -1.58
N ARG A 198 -1.22 -14.15 -2.45
CA ARG A 198 -1.09 -15.62 -2.51
C ARG A 198 0.38 -16.07 -2.64
N ALA A 199 1.19 -15.34 -3.40
CA ALA A 199 2.60 -15.64 -3.57
C ALA A 199 3.40 -15.46 -2.26
N ASP A 200 3.14 -14.38 -1.53
CA ASP A 200 3.82 -14.08 -0.27
C ASP A 200 3.49 -15.12 0.81
N ALA A 201 2.23 -15.57 0.88
CA ALA A 201 1.82 -16.62 1.81
C ALA A 201 2.60 -17.94 1.59
N ALA A 202 2.82 -18.28 0.31
CA ALA A 202 3.59 -19.45 -0.07
C ALA A 202 5.09 -19.26 0.19
N GLU A 203 5.66 -18.12 -0.19
CA GLU A 203 7.11 -17.89 -0.12
C GLU A 203 7.61 -17.71 1.32
N LEU A 204 6.85 -17.00 2.16
CA LEU A 204 7.26 -16.72 3.53
C LEU A 204 6.96 -17.86 4.51
N TRP A 205 5.85 -18.57 4.31
CA TRP A 205 5.34 -19.52 5.30
C TRP A 205 4.98 -20.90 4.74
N GLY A 206 5.18 -21.13 3.44
CA GLY A 206 4.81 -22.40 2.81
C GLY A 206 3.29 -22.65 2.76
N ILE A 207 2.48 -21.61 3.01
CA ILE A 207 1.02 -21.73 3.05
C ILE A 207 0.51 -21.75 1.61
N THR A 208 -0.07 -22.87 1.20
CA THR A 208 -0.58 -23.11 -0.16
C THR A 208 -1.95 -23.79 -0.13
N GLY A 209 -2.65 -23.79 -1.26
CA GLY A 209 -3.98 -24.39 -1.41
C GLY A 209 -4.93 -23.48 -2.16
N THR A 210 -6.23 -23.77 -2.05
CA THR A 210 -7.30 -22.87 -2.47
C THR A 210 -7.29 -21.58 -1.63
N PRO A 211 -7.89 -20.47 -2.12
CA PRO A 211 -7.92 -19.21 -1.37
C PRO A 211 -8.49 -19.37 0.05
N GLU A 212 -9.53 -20.17 0.22
CA GLU A 212 -10.11 -20.45 1.54
C GLU A 212 -9.14 -21.23 2.45
N GLU A 213 -8.49 -22.27 1.94
CA GLU A 213 -7.51 -23.06 2.71
C GLU A 213 -6.31 -22.21 3.14
N ILE A 214 -5.81 -21.32 2.27
CA ILE A 214 -4.73 -20.39 2.58
C ILE A 214 -5.17 -19.47 3.73
N LEU A 215 -6.34 -18.84 3.61
CA LEU A 215 -6.86 -17.95 4.64
C LEU A 215 -7.09 -18.67 5.98
N ARG A 216 -7.58 -19.92 5.97
CA ARG A 216 -7.76 -20.71 7.19
C ARG A 216 -6.43 -21.09 7.84
N GLN A 217 -5.41 -21.47 7.06
CA GLN A 217 -4.05 -21.71 7.58
C GLN A 217 -3.41 -20.43 8.15
N MET A 218 -3.56 -19.31 7.46
CA MET A 218 -3.12 -18.00 7.95
C MET A 218 -3.82 -17.63 9.26
N SER A 219 -5.12 -17.91 9.39
CA SER A 219 -5.89 -17.68 10.61
C SER A 219 -5.39 -18.51 11.79
N GLN A 220 -5.01 -19.77 11.55
CA GLN A 220 -4.39 -20.62 12.57
C GLN A 220 -3.01 -20.09 12.98
N ARG A 221 -2.19 -19.66 12.01
CA ARG A 221 -0.83 -19.16 12.28
C ARG A 221 -0.84 -17.83 13.03
N PHE A 222 -1.65 -16.88 12.59
CA PHE A 222 -1.68 -15.50 13.05
C PHE A 222 -2.94 -15.17 13.86
N ALA A 223 -3.47 -16.15 14.60
CA ALA A 223 -4.73 -16.02 15.34
C ALA A 223 -4.85 -14.69 16.11
N GLY A 224 -6.04 -14.08 16.04
CA GLY A 224 -6.35 -12.84 16.75
C GLY A 224 -7.85 -12.57 16.75
N GLU A 225 -8.38 -12.07 17.86
CA GLU A 225 -9.80 -11.77 18.00
C GLU A 225 -10.23 -10.68 17.00
N GLY A 226 -11.36 -10.91 16.34
CA GLY A 226 -11.91 -10.01 15.35
C GLY A 226 -11.06 -9.83 14.09
N LYS A 227 -9.94 -10.54 13.93
CA LYS A 227 -9.03 -10.36 12.79
C LYS A 227 -9.71 -10.62 11.44
N THR A 228 -9.44 -9.74 10.48
CA THR A 228 -9.79 -9.94 9.08
C THR A 228 -8.53 -10.27 8.29
N LEU A 229 -8.58 -11.36 7.54
CA LEU A 229 -7.51 -11.74 6.61
C LEU A 229 -7.99 -11.47 5.19
N VAL A 230 -7.17 -10.81 4.38
CA VAL A 230 -7.48 -10.43 3.01
C VAL A 230 -6.38 -10.94 2.10
N LEU A 231 -6.77 -11.70 1.07
CA LEU A 231 -5.87 -12.36 0.14
C LEU A 231 -6.07 -11.80 -1.27
N THR A 232 -5.01 -11.28 -1.88
CA THR A 232 -5.04 -10.87 -3.30
C THR A 232 -4.60 -12.04 -4.20
N LEU A 233 -5.35 -12.25 -5.28
CA LEU A 233 -5.22 -13.41 -6.18
C LEU A 233 -4.83 -12.99 -7.62
N GLY A 234 -4.35 -11.76 -7.80
CA GLY A 234 -4.01 -11.23 -9.12
C GLY A 234 -5.26 -11.08 -9.99
N SER A 235 -5.25 -11.69 -11.18
CA SER A 235 -6.38 -11.62 -12.11
C SER A 235 -7.64 -12.37 -11.65
N GLU A 236 -7.53 -13.23 -10.65
CA GLU A 236 -8.66 -13.99 -10.10
C GLU A 236 -9.48 -13.17 -9.08
N GLY A 237 -9.02 -11.96 -8.72
CA GLY A 237 -9.69 -11.08 -7.77
C GLY A 237 -9.08 -11.17 -6.38
N SER A 238 -9.94 -11.25 -5.37
CA SER A 238 -9.58 -11.19 -3.97
C SER A 238 -10.49 -12.05 -3.12
N ALA A 239 -9.98 -12.49 -1.97
CA ALA A 239 -10.73 -13.26 -0.98
C ALA A 239 -10.52 -12.69 0.42
N GLU A 240 -11.46 -12.95 1.33
CA GLU A 240 -11.28 -12.65 2.74
C GLU A 240 -11.80 -13.76 3.65
N LEU A 241 -11.26 -13.79 4.86
CA LEU A 241 -11.83 -14.51 5.99
C LEU A 241 -12.05 -13.52 7.11
N ARG A 242 -13.32 -13.22 7.40
CA ARG A 242 -13.75 -12.26 8.41
C ARG A 242 -14.73 -12.92 9.36
N ASN A 243 -14.41 -12.95 10.65
CA ASN A 243 -15.24 -13.61 11.68
C ASN A 243 -15.61 -15.07 11.32
N GLY A 244 -14.68 -15.80 10.69
CA GLY A 244 -14.89 -17.18 10.25
C GLY A 244 -15.69 -17.35 8.95
N VAL A 245 -16.23 -16.26 8.39
CA VAL A 245 -16.95 -16.24 7.11
C VAL A 245 -15.97 -15.99 5.98
N TYR A 246 -15.95 -16.89 5.00
CA TYR A 246 -15.17 -16.77 3.79
C TYR A 246 -15.99 -16.08 2.69
N ALA A 247 -15.36 -15.14 1.98
CA ALA A 247 -15.96 -14.47 0.83
C ALA A 247 -14.92 -14.17 -0.25
N THR A 248 -15.39 -13.97 -1.48
CA THR A 248 -14.56 -13.59 -2.62
C THR A 248 -15.22 -12.47 -3.43
N ALA A 249 -14.40 -11.73 -4.17
CA ALA A 249 -14.87 -10.81 -5.19
C ALA A 249 -13.95 -10.87 -6.41
N PRO A 250 -14.50 -10.87 -7.64
CA PRO A 250 -13.70 -10.81 -8.86
C PRO A 250 -13.10 -9.41 -9.04
N ILE A 251 -12.08 -9.31 -9.90
CA ILE A 251 -11.64 -8.01 -10.42
C ILE A 251 -12.71 -7.37 -11.30
N PHE A 252 -12.66 -6.05 -11.45
CA PHE A 252 -13.34 -5.39 -12.56
C PHE A 252 -12.49 -5.54 -13.83
N PRO A 253 -13.06 -6.01 -14.95
CA PRO A 253 -12.32 -6.16 -16.20
C PRO A 253 -11.63 -4.87 -16.61
N THR A 254 -10.34 -4.96 -16.92
CA THR A 254 -9.52 -3.83 -17.37
C THR A 254 -8.50 -4.29 -18.39
N GLU A 255 -8.34 -3.51 -19.45
CA GLU A 255 -7.22 -3.65 -20.40
C GLU A 255 -5.97 -2.92 -19.91
N GLY A 256 -6.06 -2.21 -18.78
CA GLY A 256 -4.97 -1.49 -18.15
C GLY A 256 -3.80 -2.41 -17.80
N THR A 257 -2.62 -2.05 -18.30
CA THR A 257 -1.38 -2.81 -18.15
C THR A 257 -0.49 -2.28 -17.03
N ILE A 258 -0.81 -1.11 -16.47
CA ILE A 258 0.03 -0.41 -15.49
C ILE A 258 -0.08 -1.13 -14.15
N ARG A 259 1.03 -1.71 -13.68
CA ARG A 259 1.03 -2.54 -12.47
C ARG A 259 1.38 -1.80 -11.18
N PHE A 260 2.09 -0.69 -11.29
CA PHE A 260 2.52 0.06 -10.10
C PHE A 260 1.33 0.63 -9.35
N GLY A 261 1.35 0.47 -8.02
CA GLY A 261 0.34 1.01 -7.10
C GLY A 261 -1.01 0.29 -7.08
N SER A 262 -1.22 -0.78 -7.86
CA SER A 262 -2.55 -1.43 -7.88
C SER A 262 -2.90 -2.17 -6.58
N GLY A 263 -1.89 -2.71 -5.89
CA GLY A 263 -2.06 -3.29 -4.55
C GLY A 263 -2.39 -2.21 -3.52
N ASP A 264 -1.61 -1.14 -3.52
CA ASP A 264 -1.83 0.03 -2.65
C ASP A 264 -3.24 0.64 -2.84
N ALA A 265 -3.73 0.69 -4.08
CA ALA A 265 -5.09 1.12 -4.40
C ALA A 265 -6.16 0.12 -3.90
N PHE A 266 -5.89 -1.19 -3.95
CA PHE A 266 -6.76 -2.21 -3.37
C PHE A 266 -6.88 -2.02 -1.86
N ASP A 267 -5.73 -1.91 -1.17
CA ASP A 267 -5.66 -1.71 0.28
C ASP A 267 -6.40 -0.43 0.68
N ALA A 268 -6.18 0.67 -0.04
CA ALA A 268 -6.90 1.93 0.18
C ALA A 268 -8.42 1.74 0.10
N GLY A 269 -8.92 1.06 -0.93
CA GLY A 269 -10.36 0.85 -1.11
C GLY A 269 -10.96 -0.04 -0.03
N TYR A 270 -10.23 -1.08 0.37
CA TYR A 270 -10.65 -1.97 1.43
C TYR A 270 -10.69 -1.24 2.79
N LEU A 271 -9.67 -0.43 3.09
CA LEU A 271 -9.60 0.38 4.30
C LEU A 271 -10.67 1.48 4.31
N TYR A 272 -10.91 2.14 3.19
CA TYR A 272 -11.98 3.12 3.03
C TYR A 272 -13.35 2.52 3.39
N ALA A 273 -13.62 1.31 2.92
CA ALA A 273 -14.83 0.58 3.26
C ALA A 273 -14.89 0.21 4.75
N CYS A 274 -13.78 -0.24 5.33
CA CYS A 274 -13.72 -0.63 6.74
C CYS A 274 -13.82 0.54 7.73
N LEU A 275 -13.53 1.77 7.27
CA LEU A 275 -13.67 3.01 8.03
C LEU A 275 -15.01 3.71 7.76
N ASP A 276 -15.96 3.01 7.13
CA ASP A 276 -17.27 3.53 6.75
C ASP A 276 -17.17 4.84 5.97
N GLY A 277 -16.28 4.89 4.97
CA GLY A 277 -16.14 6.07 4.12
C GLY A 277 -17.49 6.49 3.49
N PRO A 278 -17.79 7.80 3.34
CA PRO A 278 -19.12 8.26 2.94
C PRO A 278 -19.64 7.63 1.64
N LEU A 279 -18.78 7.49 0.63
CA LEU A 279 -19.17 6.83 -0.63
C LEU A 279 -19.45 5.34 -0.39
N TYR A 280 -18.70 4.68 0.48
CA TYR A 280 -18.89 3.25 0.78
C TYR A 280 -20.25 3.01 1.45
N GLN A 281 -20.62 3.81 2.45
CA GLN A 281 -21.94 3.70 3.09
C GLN A 281 -23.07 3.78 2.05
N GLU A 282 -23.01 4.76 1.15
CA GLU A 282 -24.00 4.90 0.09
C GLU A 282 -24.09 3.66 -0.82
N VAL A 283 -22.95 3.16 -1.30
CA VAL A 283 -22.96 2.05 -2.27
C VAL A 283 -23.20 0.69 -1.61
N TYR A 284 -22.84 0.53 -0.34
CA TYR A 284 -23.17 -0.64 0.46
C TYR A 284 -24.68 -0.75 0.66
N GLU A 285 -25.32 0.31 1.16
CA GLU A 285 -26.77 0.32 1.42
C GLU A 285 -27.60 0.12 0.15
N ARG A 286 -27.19 0.72 -0.97
CA ARG A 286 -27.98 0.71 -2.22
C ARG A 286 -27.69 -0.47 -3.13
N TYR A 287 -26.46 -0.98 -3.13
CA TYR A 287 -25.99 -1.96 -4.12
C TYR A 287 -25.30 -3.18 -3.50
N GLY A 288 -25.15 -3.24 -2.18
CA GLY A 288 -24.53 -4.38 -1.49
C GLY A 288 -23.02 -4.51 -1.79
N VAL A 289 -22.34 -3.41 -2.13
CA VAL A 289 -20.91 -3.42 -2.42
C VAL A 289 -20.11 -3.88 -1.20
N THR A 290 -19.27 -4.90 -1.38
CA THR A 290 -18.40 -5.41 -0.32
C THR A 290 -17.08 -4.61 -0.25
N PRO A 291 -16.33 -4.66 0.87
CA PRO A 291 -14.99 -4.09 0.95
C PRO A 291 -14.04 -4.65 -0.13
N LEU A 292 -14.14 -5.96 -0.41
CA LEU A 292 -13.37 -6.61 -1.49
C LEU A 292 -13.70 -5.99 -2.86
N SER A 293 -14.98 -5.82 -3.17
CA SER A 293 -15.41 -5.19 -4.44
C SER A 293 -14.91 -3.74 -4.54
N PHE A 294 -14.93 -2.99 -3.44
CA PHE A 294 -14.43 -1.61 -3.43
C PHE A 294 -12.92 -1.54 -3.68
N GLY A 295 -12.14 -2.39 -3.00
CA GLY A 295 -10.71 -2.53 -3.24
C GLY A 295 -10.40 -2.93 -4.68
N ASN A 296 -11.10 -3.94 -5.22
CA ASN A 296 -10.91 -4.38 -6.60
C ASN A 296 -11.26 -3.29 -7.63
N ALA A 297 -12.26 -2.45 -7.35
CA ALA A 297 -12.61 -1.33 -8.23
C ALA A 297 -11.47 -0.31 -8.31
N LEU A 298 -10.91 0.09 -7.18
CA LEU A 298 -9.77 1.02 -7.14
C LEU A 298 -8.52 0.43 -7.79
N ALA A 299 -8.23 -0.84 -7.53
CA ALA A 299 -7.12 -1.54 -8.17
C ALA A 299 -7.29 -1.57 -9.70
N SER A 300 -8.50 -1.89 -10.20
CA SER A 300 -8.78 -1.92 -11.64
C SER A 300 -8.69 -0.53 -12.29
N LEU A 301 -9.15 0.53 -11.62
CA LEU A 301 -8.99 1.91 -12.09
C LEU A 301 -7.51 2.31 -12.13
N LYS A 302 -6.75 2.02 -11.06
CA LYS A 302 -5.33 2.37 -10.98
C LYS A 302 -4.52 1.78 -12.13
N ARG A 303 -4.89 0.60 -12.62
CA ARG A 303 -4.24 -0.06 -13.75
C ARG A 303 -4.37 0.68 -15.08
N CYS A 304 -5.28 1.65 -15.16
CA CYS A 304 -5.49 2.52 -16.32
C CYS A 304 -4.74 3.86 -16.20
N ILE A 305 -4.09 4.14 -15.07
CA ILE A 305 -3.53 5.45 -14.73
C ILE A 305 -2.01 5.35 -14.57
N ALA A 306 -1.27 6.21 -15.28
CA ALA A 306 0.19 6.32 -15.21
C ALA A 306 0.68 6.71 -13.81
N GLY A 307 1.94 6.39 -13.51
CA GLY A 307 2.54 6.60 -12.19
C GLY A 307 2.11 5.55 -11.17
N ASP A 308 2.35 5.86 -9.89
CA ASP A 308 2.15 4.94 -8.76
C ASP A 308 0.89 5.28 -7.97
N ILE A 309 0.48 6.56 -7.95
CA ILE A 309 -0.69 7.04 -7.20
C ILE A 309 -1.99 6.79 -7.99
N ALA A 310 -3.04 6.34 -7.30
CA ALA A 310 -4.37 6.20 -7.87
C ALA A 310 -5.08 7.55 -7.93
N VAL A 311 -4.90 8.28 -9.03
CA VAL A 311 -5.56 9.57 -9.28
C VAL A 311 -6.99 9.34 -9.75
N VAL A 312 -7.87 8.93 -8.84
CA VAL A 312 -9.29 8.66 -9.09
C VAL A 312 -10.18 9.67 -8.36
N THR A 313 -11.45 9.78 -8.76
CA THR A 313 -12.49 10.54 -8.04
C THR A 313 -13.58 9.63 -7.46
N PRO A 314 -14.29 10.06 -6.39
CA PRO A 314 -15.44 9.33 -5.87
C PRO A 314 -16.50 8.98 -6.93
N GLU A 315 -16.73 9.86 -7.90
CA GLU A 315 -17.69 9.66 -9.00
C GLU A 315 -17.26 8.52 -9.94
N GLU A 316 -15.99 8.45 -10.31
CA GLU A 316 -15.45 7.38 -11.16
C GLU A 316 -15.56 6.02 -10.46
N VAL A 317 -15.24 5.98 -9.16
CA VAL A 317 -15.35 4.78 -8.33
C VAL A 317 -16.80 4.34 -8.22
N ARG A 318 -17.70 5.28 -7.91
CA ARG A 318 -19.14 5.03 -7.88
C ARG A 318 -19.62 4.48 -9.22
N ALA A 319 -19.26 5.13 -10.32
CA ALA A 319 -19.68 4.72 -11.66
C ALA A 319 -19.22 3.29 -12.00
N LEU A 320 -18.02 2.89 -11.57
CA LEU A 320 -17.55 1.52 -11.76
C LEU A 320 -18.30 0.51 -10.88
N LEU A 321 -18.54 0.85 -9.61
CA LEU A 321 -19.18 -0.04 -8.63
C LEU A 321 -20.67 -0.30 -8.92
N VAL A 322 -21.38 0.70 -9.47
CA VAL A 322 -22.82 0.60 -9.74
C VAL A 322 -23.14 0.11 -11.15
N ARG A 323 -22.11 -0.14 -11.99
CA ARG A 323 -22.31 -0.62 -13.36
C ARG A 323 -22.96 -2.00 -13.34
N LYS A 324 -24.15 -2.08 -13.92
CA LYS A 324 -24.70 -3.34 -14.42
C LYS A 324 -24.01 -3.63 -15.75
N ASP A 325 -23.31 -4.76 -15.84
CA ASP A 325 -22.68 -5.39 -17.02
C ASP A 325 -22.54 -4.54 -18.31
N GLY A 326 -21.29 -4.18 -18.67
CA GLY A 326 -20.90 -3.97 -20.08
C GLY A 326 -20.99 -2.56 -20.69
N ALA A 327 -21.39 -1.51 -19.97
CA ALA A 327 -21.39 -0.15 -20.54
C ALA A 327 -20.00 0.52 -20.49
N ARG A 328 -19.44 0.93 -21.64
CA ARG A 328 -18.20 1.74 -21.74
C ARG A 328 -18.38 3.11 -21.05
N PHE A 329 -17.30 3.67 -20.52
CA PHE A 329 -17.24 5.11 -20.20
C PHE A 329 -17.53 5.87 -21.50
N ARG A 330 -18.60 6.66 -21.54
CA ARG A 330 -18.83 7.63 -22.62
C ARG A 330 -18.29 8.97 -22.17
#